data_AF-A0A150V136-F1
#
_entry.id   AF-A0A150V136-F1
#
_cell.length_a   1.000
_cell.length_b   1.000
_cell.length_c   1.000
_cell.angle_alpha   90.00
_cell.angle_beta   90.00
_cell.angle_gamma   90.00
#
_symmetry.space_group_name_H-M   'P 1'
#
loop_
_entity.id
_entity.type
_entity.pdbx_description
1 polymer ?
#
loop_
_entity_poly.entity_id
_entity_poly.type
_entity_poly.pdbx_seq_one_letter_code
_entity_poly.pdbx_strand_id
1 'polypeptide(L)'
;MVLHLLGKKSWNVYNGVNVERVRRDEAEARAREEAEEQRMQDEDAARRLAILRGEVPPGLPESAEERTKWPSAAANADGFGPGRSRRAEAGAPAREQRRRRMRGEDDTDRDIRYARENVESTEKSKQVLLTPHGDDAPLVDDGGHLVLIPPPPDQRSISNTGKNSAHGEKAQAKNRGREDGQFSMHFSNAVGNNSSEAKPWYIQASRNFTNEKAESEVILPYLQDKDVWGNEDLLRKERERARISSSDPFAAMQLAQRQLKLSQKDRATWEQQRAAEVGRQKSHKRRR
;
A
#
# COMPACT_ATOMS: atom_id res chain seq x y z
N MET A 1 4.89 -44.64 -37.66
CA MET A 1 5.84 -43.52 -37.43
C MET A 1 5.03 -42.30 -37.06
N VAL A 2 5.27 -41.67 -35.91
CA VAL A 2 4.46 -40.53 -35.44
C VAL A 2 4.97 -39.25 -36.11
N LEU A 3 4.16 -38.65 -36.98
CA LEU A 3 4.48 -37.37 -37.62
C LEU A 3 4.32 -36.22 -36.60
N HIS A 4 5.43 -35.59 -36.21
CA HIS A 4 5.39 -34.34 -35.45
C HIS A 4 4.93 -33.18 -36.35
N LEU A 5 3.62 -32.92 -36.36
CA LEU A 5 2.99 -31.84 -37.14
C LEU A 5 3.29 -30.43 -36.59
N LEU A 6 3.83 -30.33 -35.37
CA LEU A 6 4.06 -29.05 -34.70
C LEU A 6 5.15 -28.21 -35.36
N GLY A 7 6.18 -28.84 -35.94
CA GLY A 7 7.29 -28.14 -36.62
C GLY A 7 6.84 -27.36 -37.86
N LYS A 8 5.72 -27.75 -38.48
CA LYS A 8 5.20 -27.09 -39.70
C LYS A 8 4.24 -25.93 -39.42
N LYS A 9 3.90 -25.68 -38.15
CA LYS A 9 2.97 -24.62 -37.76
C LYS A 9 3.71 -23.32 -37.52
N SER A 10 3.21 -22.23 -38.09
CA SER A 10 3.79 -20.89 -38.02
C SER A 10 3.70 -20.25 -36.62
N TRP A 11 2.88 -20.78 -35.71
CA TRP A 11 2.81 -20.32 -34.32
C TRP A 11 3.70 -21.13 -33.38
N ASN A 12 4.37 -22.18 -33.86
CA ASN A 12 5.24 -22.98 -33.00
C ASN A 12 6.44 -22.15 -32.54
N VAL A 13 6.51 -21.92 -31.24
CA VAL A 13 7.58 -21.14 -30.57
C VAL A 13 8.96 -21.71 -30.87
N TYR A 14 9.07 -23.04 -31.01
CA TYR A 14 10.34 -23.71 -31.26
C TYR A 14 10.80 -23.69 -32.72
N ASN A 15 10.02 -23.09 -33.62
CA ASN A 15 10.47 -22.90 -35.00
C ASN A 15 11.55 -21.81 -35.03
N GLY A 16 12.70 -22.09 -35.67
CA GLY A 16 13.82 -21.15 -35.75
C GLY A 16 13.42 -19.76 -36.26
N VAL A 17 12.51 -19.70 -37.23
CA VAL A 17 11.98 -18.43 -37.78
C VAL A 17 11.26 -17.59 -36.71
N ASN A 18 10.54 -18.23 -35.79
CA ASN A 18 9.86 -17.52 -34.70
C ASN A 18 10.82 -17.11 -33.60
N VAL A 19 11.80 -17.96 -33.29
CA VAL A 19 12.87 -17.64 -32.34
C VAL A 19 13.68 -16.44 -32.83
N GLU A 20 13.98 -16.34 -34.13
CA GLU A 20 14.69 -15.21 -34.73
C GLU A 20 13.88 -13.90 -34.68
N ARG A 21 12.55 -13.97 -34.89
CA ARG A 21 11.67 -12.80 -34.73
C ARG A 21 11.67 -12.30 -33.29
N VAL A 22 11.49 -13.21 -32.33
CA VAL A 22 11.53 -12.84 -30.90
C VAL A 22 12.89 -12.25 -30.52
N ARG A 23 14.00 -12.82 -30.99
CA ARG A 23 15.34 -12.25 -30.75
C ARG A 23 15.51 -10.87 -31.36
N ARG A 24 14.92 -10.61 -32.53
CA ARG A 24 14.96 -9.29 -33.16
C ARG A 24 14.15 -8.29 -32.33
N ASP A 25 12.95 -8.66 -31.92
CA ASP A 25 12.08 -7.81 -31.10
C ASP A 25 12.72 -7.53 -29.74
N GLU A 26 13.35 -8.53 -29.11
CA GLU A 26 14.13 -8.39 -27.87
C GLU A 26 15.36 -7.49 -28.07
N ALA A 27 16.07 -7.62 -29.19
CA ALA A 27 17.20 -6.76 -29.50
C ALA A 27 16.77 -5.30 -29.76
N GLU A 28 15.65 -5.10 -30.45
CA GLU A 28 15.07 -3.77 -30.69
C GLU A 28 14.55 -3.13 -29.39
N ALA A 29 13.93 -3.93 -28.51
CA ALA A 29 13.51 -3.48 -27.18
C ALA A 29 14.72 -3.09 -26.32
N ARG A 30 15.74 -3.95 -26.25
CA ARG A 30 16.96 -3.69 -25.50
C ARG A 30 17.72 -2.48 -26.03
N ALA A 31 17.79 -2.29 -27.36
CA ALA A 31 18.42 -1.12 -27.96
C ALA A 31 17.70 0.20 -27.60
N ARG A 32 16.37 0.17 -27.41
CA ARG A 32 15.61 1.34 -26.93
C ARG A 32 15.91 1.64 -25.47
N GLU A 33 15.93 0.61 -24.62
CA GLU A 33 16.29 0.74 -23.21
C GLU A 33 17.71 1.29 -23.04
N GLU A 34 18.70 0.76 -23.77
CA GLU A 34 20.08 1.25 -23.75
C GLU A 34 20.20 2.72 -24.20
N ALA A 35 19.41 3.15 -25.18
CA ALA A 35 19.39 4.54 -25.62
C ALA A 35 18.78 5.49 -24.56
N GLU A 36 17.76 5.03 -23.83
CA GLU A 36 17.19 5.77 -22.70
C GLU A 36 18.17 5.84 -21.52
N GLU A 37 18.85 4.73 -21.21
CA GLU A 37 19.90 4.70 -20.18
C GLU A 37 21.06 5.64 -20.52
N GLN A 38 21.51 5.69 -21.78
CA GLN A 38 22.54 6.62 -22.21
C GLN A 38 22.11 8.07 -22.03
N ARG A 39 20.85 8.42 -22.35
CA ARG A 39 20.32 9.76 -22.10
C ARG A 39 20.35 10.12 -20.62
N MET A 40 19.91 9.20 -19.75
CA MET A 40 19.96 9.41 -18.30
C MET A 40 21.40 9.58 -17.80
N GLN A 41 22.34 8.78 -18.31
CA GLN A 41 23.76 8.90 -17.97
C GLN A 41 24.36 10.23 -18.45
N ASP A 42 23.99 10.70 -19.63
CA ASP A 42 24.43 11.98 -20.18
C ASP A 42 23.92 13.16 -19.35
N GLU A 43 22.65 13.12 -18.91
CA GLU A 43 22.07 14.12 -18.00
C GLU A 43 22.80 14.15 -16.65
N ASP A 44 23.07 12.98 -16.07
CA ASP A 44 23.81 12.86 -14.82
C ASP A 44 25.27 13.29 -14.96
N ALA A 45 25.92 12.97 -16.09
CA ALA A 45 27.26 13.43 -16.40
C ALA A 45 27.28 14.96 -16.57
N ALA A 46 26.31 15.53 -17.28
CA ALA A 46 26.16 16.98 -17.44
C ALA A 46 25.97 17.68 -16.09
N ARG A 47 25.16 17.11 -15.19
CA ARG A 47 25.04 17.61 -13.81
C ARG A 47 26.37 17.59 -13.06
N ARG A 48 27.10 16.48 -13.12
CA ARG A 48 28.41 16.36 -12.48
C ARG A 48 29.39 17.39 -13.03
N LEU A 49 29.37 17.63 -14.34
CA LEU A 49 30.18 18.66 -14.98
C LEU A 49 29.78 20.08 -14.53
N ALA A 50 28.48 20.37 -14.38
CA ALA A 50 27.99 21.66 -13.90
C ALA A 50 28.46 21.94 -12.46
N ILE A 51 28.37 20.94 -11.57
CA ILE A 51 28.88 21.03 -10.19
C ILE A 51 30.39 21.30 -10.19
N LEU A 52 31.15 20.59 -11.03
CA LEU A 52 32.60 20.79 -11.16
C LEU A 52 32.96 22.17 -11.73
N ARG A 53 32.09 22.76 -12.56
CA ARG A 53 32.24 24.12 -13.08
C ARG A 53 31.76 25.21 -12.11
N GLY A 54 31.13 24.84 -11.00
CA GLY A 54 30.53 25.80 -10.06
C GLY A 54 29.24 26.46 -10.57
N GLU A 55 28.63 25.88 -11.62
CA GLU A 55 27.34 26.31 -12.16
C GLU A 55 26.19 25.61 -11.40
N VAL A 56 25.01 26.24 -11.36
CA VAL A 56 23.82 25.61 -10.75
C VAL A 56 23.39 24.42 -11.61
N PRO A 57 23.34 23.19 -11.08
CA PRO A 57 23.01 22.02 -11.86
C PRO A 57 21.55 22.06 -12.35
N PRO A 58 21.26 21.52 -13.55
CA PRO A 58 19.89 21.41 -14.03
C PRO A 58 19.05 20.56 -13.06
N GLY A 59 17.84 21.02 -12.75
CA GLY A 59 16.92 20.36 -11.80
C GLY A 59 16.66 18.89 -12.18
N LEU A 60 16.43 18.04 -11.17
CA LEU A 60 16.17 16.60 -11.37
C LEU A 60 14.92 16.40 -12.26
N PRO A 61 14.94 15.52 -13.27
CA PRO A 61 13.68 15.06 -13.86
C PRO A 61 12.91 14.38 -12.74
N GLU A 62 11.71 14.88 -12.45
CA GLU A 62 10.77 14.18 -11.58
C GLU A 62 10.60 12.77 -12.11
N SER A 63 10.88 11.78 -11.26
CA SER A 63 10.72 10.38 -11.64
C SER A 63 9.29 10.14 -12.11
N ALA A 64 9.10 9.32 -13.15
CA ALA A 64 7.76 8.99 -13.63
C ALA A 64 6.86 8.43 -12.51
N GLU A 65 7.46 7.82 -11.48
CA GLU A 65 6.79 7.34 -10.28
C GLU A 65 6.21 8.48 -9.42
N GLU A 66 6.94 9.58 -9.25
CA GLU A 66 6.46 10.77 -8.51
C GLU A 66 5.30 11.48 -9.22
N ARG A 67 5.29 11.48 -10.56
CA ARG A 67 4.17 12.02 -11.35
C ARG A 67 2.86 11.26 -11.16
N THR A 68 2.92 9.97 -10.80
CA THR A 68 1.71 9.14 -10.58
C THR A 68 1.16 9.22 -9.16
N LYS A 69 1.95 9.72 -8.20
CA LYS A 69 1.58 9.79 -6.78
C LYS A 69 0.58 10.91 -6.48
N TRP A 70 0.53 11.94 -7.33
CA TRP A 70 -0.42 13.03 -7.26
C TRP A 70 -0.99 13.25 -8.67
N PRO A 71 -2.25 12.88 -8.95
CA PRO A 71 -2.87 13.26 -10.21
C PRO A 71 -3.07 14.78 -10.18
N SER A 72 -2.12 15.53 -10.74
CA SER A 72 -2.34 16.94 -11.02
C SER A 72 -3.53 17.04 -11.98
N ALA A 73 -4.42 17.99 -11.73
CA ALA A 73 -5.69 18.17 -12.43
C ALA A 73 -5.57 18.39 -13.96
N ALA A 74 -4.34 18.49 -14.50
CA ALA A 74 -4.05 18.75 -15.91
C ALA A 74 -4.10 17.49 -16.81
N ALA A 75 -4.18 16.27 -16.27
CA ALA A 75 -4.16 15.04 -17.08
C ALA A 75 -5.50 14.63 -17.72
N ASN A 76 -6.52 15.49 -17.71
CA ASN A 76 -7.84 15.21 -18.30
C ASN A 76 -8.07 15.90 -19.66
N ALA A 77 -7.02 16.08 -20.47
CA ALA A 77 -7.17 16.69 -21.80
C ALA A 77 -7.30 15.64 -22.93
N ASP A 78 -6.69 14.46 -22.84
CA ASP A 78 -6.65 13.54 -23.98
C ASP A 78 -7.28 12.19 -23.64
N GLY A 79 -8.56 12.09 -23.95
CA GLY A 79 -9.30 10.84 -23.84
C GLY A 79 -8.87 9.86 -24.93
N PHE A 80 -8.13 8.82 -24.58
CA PHE A 80 -8.18 7.49 -25.21
C PHE A 80 -7.39 6.49 -24.35
N GLY A 81 -8.09 5.63 -23.60
CA GLY A 81 -7.47 4.55 -22.82
C GLY A 81 -8.50 3.45 -22.51
N PRO A 82 -8.30 2.19 -22.93
CA PRO A 82 -9.34 1.17 -22.92
C PRO A 82 -9.45 0.47 -21.56
N GLY A 83 -10.71 0.23 -21.15
CA GLY A 83 -11.15 -0.87 -20.31
C GLY A 83 -10.45 -1.08 -18.96
N ARG A 84 -11.01 -0.53 -17.88
CA ARG A 84 -10.81 -1.08 -16.53
C ARG A 84 -12.14 -1.28 -15.78
N SER A 85 -12.46 -2.58 -15.69
CA SER A 85 -13.15 -3.32 -14.63
C SER A 85 -14.16 -2.61 -13.72
N ARG A 86 -15.36 -3.18 -13.74
CA ARG A 86 -16.42 -3.09 -12.72
C ARG A 86 -15.87 -3.46 -11.33
N ARG A 87 -15.41 -2.47 -10.56
CA ARG A 87 -15.40 -2.49 -9.08
C ARG A 87 -15.13 -1.08 -8.57
N ALA A 88 -16.15 -0.21 -8.63
CA ALA A 88 -16.11 1.10 -7.99
C ALA A 88 -16.41 0.89 -6.50
N GLU A 89 -15.34 0.90 -5.72
CA GLU A 89 -15.32 0.91 -4.27
C GLU A 89 -15.91 2.23 -3.75
N ALA A 90 -16.69 2.13 -2.68
CA ALA A 90 -17.37 3.24 -2.04
C ALA A 90 -16.35 4.28 -1.54
N GLY A 91 -16.39 5.50 -2.07
CA GLY A 91 -15.58 6.61 -1.53
C GLY A 91 -15.09 7.68 -2.52
N ALA A 92 -15.28 7.53 -3.84
CA ALA A 92 -14.99 8.61 -4.78
C ALA A 92 -16.09 9.69 -4.71
N PRO A 93 -15.77 11.01 -4.67
CA PRO A 93 -16.79 12.05 -4.73
C PRO A 93 -17.60 11.81 -6.01
N ALA A 94 -18.92 11.69 -5.84
CA ALA A 94 -19.84 11.40 -6.92
C ALA A 94 -19.48 12.27 -8.12
N ARG A 95 -19.01 11.65 -9.20
CA ARG A 95 -18.80 12.32 -10.49
C ARG A 95 -20.08 13.09 -10.76
N GLU A 96 -20.00 14.42 -10.65
CA GLU A 96 -21.11 15.34 -10.81
C GLU A 96 -21.78 14.96 -12.14
N GLN A 97 -22.92 14.26 -12.06
CA GLN A 97 -23.51 13.68 -13.25
C GLN A 97 -23.88 14.86 -14.15
N ARG A 98 -23.16 15.00 -15.27
CA ARG A 98 -23.37 16.09 -16.22
C ARG A 98 -24.84 16.11 -16.60
N ARG A 99 -25.60 17.02 -15.99
CA ARG A 99 -27.06 17.09 -16.15
C ARG A 99 -27.36 17.49 -17.59
N ARG A 100 -28.46 17.01 -18.17
CA ARG A 100 -28.76 17.24 -19.60
C ARG A 100 -29.06 18.73 -19.85
N ARG A 101 -28.79 19.20 -21.07
CA ARG A 101 -29.21 20.52 -21.56
C ARG A 101 -30.74 20.58 -21.64
N MET A 102 -31.34 21.72 -21.29
CA MET A 102 -32.75 21.99 -21.57
C MET A 102 -32.92 22.42 -23.04
N ARG A 103 -34.11 22.24 -23.63
CA ARG A 103 -34.37 22.69 -25.01
C ARG A 103 -34.34 24.23 -25.05
N GLY A 104 -33.45 24.80 -25.87
CA GLY A 104 -33.32 26.25 -26.07
C GLY A 104 -32.39 26.99 -25.09
N GLU A 105 -31.57 26.25 -24.33
CA GLU A 105 -30.59 26.81 -23.38
C GLU A 105 -29.21 26.94 -24.05
N ASP A 106 -28.59 28.12 -24.02
CA ASP A 106 -27.20 28.35 -24.45
C ASP A 106 -26.19 27.82 -23.42
N ASP A 107 -24.94 27.59 -23.83
CA ASP A 107 -23.91 27.01 -22.95
C ASP A 107 -23.61 27.89 -21.73
N THR A 108 -23.71 29.21 -21.86
CA THR A 108 -23.58 30.14 -20.73
C THR A 108 -24.76 30.07 -19.77
N ASP A 109 -25.98 29.95 -20.29
CA ASP A 109 -27.20 29.88 -19.48
C ASP A 109 -27.23 28.59 -18.64
N ARG A 110 -26.74 27.50 -19.24
CA ARG A 110 -26.55 26.22 -18.56
C ARG A 110 -25.60 26.33 -17.37
N ASP A 111 -24.44 26.96 -17.58
CA ASP A 111 -23.44 27.11 -16.52
C ASP A 111 -23.93 28.04 -15.40
N ILE A 112 -24.65 29.12 -15.74
CA ILE A 112 -25.28 30.02 -14.76
C ILE A 112 -26.32 29.28 -13.91
N ARG A 113 -27.14 28.42 -14.52
CA ARG A 113 -28.12 27.62 -13.78
C ARG A 113 -27.45 26.64 -12.81
N TYR A 114 -26.37 26.00 -13.23
CA TYR A 114 -25.63 25.08 -12.35
C TYR A 114 -24.95 25.83 -11.20
N ALA A 115 -24.36 27.00 -11.46
CA ALA A 115 -23.79 27.83 -10.41
C ALA A 115 -24.84 28.21 -9.36
N ARG A 116 -26.05 28.60 -9.77
CA ARG A 116 -27.16 28.92 -8.84
C ARG A 116 -27.61 27.72 -8.02
N GLU A 117 -27.83 26.57 -8.65
CA GLU A 117 -28.25 25.36 -7.92
C GLU A 117 -27.20 24.91 -6.89
N ASN A 118 -25.91 25.01 -7.24
CA ASN A 118 -24.82 24.69 -6.31
C ASN A 118 -24.81 25.66 -5.13
N VAL A 119 -24.97 26.96 -5.35
CA VAL A 119 -25.10 27.95 -4.25
C VAL A 119 -26.31 27.62 -3.37
N GLU A 120 -27.49 27.39 -3.94
CA GLU A 120 -28.70 27.04 -3.18
C GLU A 120 -28.55 25.75 -2.37
N SER A 121 -27.91 24.72 -2.94
CA SER A 121 -27.66 23.47 -2.21
C SER A 121 -26.70 23.69 -1.04
N THR A 122 -25.68 24.52 -1.22
CA THR A 122 -24.75 24.87 -0.14
C THR A 122 -25.46 25.70 0.95
N GLU A 123 -26.33 26.64 0.58
CA GLU A 123 -27.10 27.44 1.54
C GLU A 123 -28.09 26.60 2.34
N LYS A 124 -28.80 25.66 1.69
CA LYS A 124 -29.69 24.69 2.37
C LYS A 124 -28.91 23.83 3.36
N SER A 125 -27.73 23.34 2.99
CA SER A 125 -26.88 22.56 3.90
C SER A 125 -26.40 23.39 5.10
N LYS A 126 -26.04 24.66 4.88
CA LYS A 126 -25.67 25.60 5.95
C LYS A 126 -26.84 25.89 6.88
N GLN A 127 -28.05 26.06 6.36
CA GLN A 127 -29.24 26.29 7.17
C GLN A 127 -29.55 25.11 8.10
N VAL A 128 -29.39 23.87 7.64
CA VAL A 128 -29.58 22.67 8.48
C VAL A 128 -28.55 22.58 9.60
N LEU A 129 -27.31 23.01 9.36
CA LEU A 129 -26.26 23.03 10.39
C LEU A 129 -26.42 24.19 11.37
N LEU A 130 -27.05 25.29 10.95
CA LEU A 130 -27.21 26.51 11.74
C LEU A 130 -28.55 26.60 12.46
N THR A 131 -29.53 25.72 12.19
CA THR A 131 -30.73 25.61 13.02
C THR A 131 -30.33 25.15 14.43
N PRO A 132 -30.39 26.03 15.45
CA PRO A 132 -30.20 25.58 16.81
C PRO A 132 -31.39 24.68 17.15
N HIS A 133 -31.16 23.38 17.32
CA HIS A 133 -32.14 22.52 17.95
C HIS A 133 -32.21 23.00 19.41
N GLY A 134 -33.26 23.76 19.74
CA GLY A 134 -33.49 24.27 21.08
C GLY A 134 -33.80 23.10 22.02
N ASP A 135 -32.76 22.54 22.62
CA ASP A 135 -32.86 21.50 23.63
C ASP A 135 -32.47 22.08 24.99
N ASP A 136 -33.49 22.33 25.83
CA ASP A 136 -33.36 22.57 27.27
C ASP A 136 -32.92 21.28 28.00
N ALA A 137 -31.82 20.67 27.56
CA ALA A 137 -31.20 19.53 28.24
C ALA A 137 -30.20 20.06 29.27
N PRO A 138 -30.33 19.71 30.56
CA PRO A 138 -29.34 20.11 31.55
C PRO A 138 -27.98 19.56 31.14
N LEU A 139 -26.97 20.44 31.05
CA LEU A 139 -25.59 20.08 30.68
C LEU A 139 -24.99 19.02 31.62
N VAL A 140 -25.55 18.89 32.81
CA VAL A 140 -25.09 18.01 33.88
C VAL A 140 -26.21 17.02 34.20
N ASP A 141 -25.90 15.74 34.15
CA ASP A 141 -26.76 14.64 34.60
C ASP A 141 -26.96 14.70 36.12
N ASP A 142 -27.98 14.02 36.66
CA ASP A 142 -28.27 13.98 38.10
C ASP A 142 -27.11 13.38 38.92
N GLY A 143 -26.21 12.64 38.26
CA GLY A 143 -24.96 12.11 38.81
C GLY A 143 -23.77 13.09 38.78
N GLY A 144 -23.95 14.33 38.31
CA GLY A 144 -22.88 15.32 38.18
C GLY A 144 -21.99 15.16 36.95
N HIS A 145 -22.39 14.34 35.97
CA HIS A 145 -21.63 14.09 34.74
C HIS A 145 -22.02 15.05 33.62
N LEU A 146 -21.05 15.58 32.86
CA LEU A 146 -21.31 16.45 31.72
C LEU A 146 -21.83 15.64 30.53
N VAL A 147 -23.04 15.91 30.09
CA VAL A 147 -23.67 15.25 28.94
C VAL A 147 -23.49 16.13 27.70
N LEU A 148 -22.46 15.81 26.91
CA LEU A 148 -22.14 16.51 25.66
C LEU A 148 -23.04 16.12 24.49
N ILE A 149 -23.71 14.96 24.60
CA ILE A 149 -24.60 14.41 23.58
C ILE A 149 -25.94 14.14 24.25
N PRO A 150 -27.01 14.88 23.91
CA PRO A 150 -28.30 14.67 24.54
C PRO A 150 -28.80 13.26 24.22
N PRO A 151 -29.32 12.51 25.21
CA PRO A 151 -29.91 11.22 24.94
C PRO A 151 -31.14 11.38 24.02
N PRO A 152 -31.41 10.40 23.16
CA PRO A 152 -32.57 10.42 22.26
C PRO A 152 -33.87 10.59 23.07
N PRO A 153 -34.90 11.24 22.50
CA PRO A 153 -36.10 11.68 23.22
C PRO A 153 -36.83 10.54 23.95
N ASP A 154 -36.73 9.31 23.47
CA ASP A 154 -37.37 8.13 24.06
C ASP A 154 -36.83 7.78 25.46
N GLN A 155 -35.57 8.08 25.76
CA GLN A 155 -34.96 7.80 27.07
C GLN A 155 -35.26 8.85 28.14
N ARG A 156 -35.66 10.07 27.74
CA ARG A 156 -35.94 11.19 28.66
C ARG A 156 -37.17 10.95 29.55
N SER A 157 -38.10 10.09 29.13
CA SER A 157 -39.31 9.74 29.90
C SER A 157 -39.06 8.67 30.98
N ILE A 158 -37.99 7.88 30.81
CA ILE A 158 -37.70 6.71 31.63
C ILE A 158 -36.94 7.11 32.91
N SER A 159 -36.11 8.15 32.86
CA SER A 159 -35.38 8.66 34.03
C SER A 159 -36.29 9.37 35.04
N ASN A 160 -37.35 10.05 34.56
CA ASN A 160 -38.28 10.80 35.41
C ASN A 160 -39.31 9.92 36.14
N THR A 161 -39.41 8.64 35.79
CA THR A 161 -40.29 7.67 36.49
C THR A 161 -39.48 6.79 37.44
N GLY A 162 -38.76 7.44 38.34
CA GLY A 162 -38.13 6.77 39.47
C GLY A 162 -39.16 6.20 40.45
N LYS A 163 -38.98 4.92 40.80
CA LYS A 163 -39.67 4.16 41.87
C LYS A 163 -41.04 3.61 41.49
N ASN A 164 -41.07 2.41 40.89
CA ASN A 164 -41.96 1.28 41.23
C ASN A 164 -41.87 0.17 40.16
N SER A 165 -40.87 -0.72 40.22
CA SER A 165 -40.95 -1.99 39.46
C SER A 165 -40.03 -3.11 39.97
N ALA A 166 -39.70 -3.14 41.27
CA ALA A 166 -38.78 -4.14 41.84
C ALA A 166 -39.26 -5.61 41.76
N HIS A 167 -40.44 -5.89 41.19
CA HIS A 167 -40.99 -7.24 41.06
C HIS A 167 -41.23 -7.71 39.61
N GLY A 168 -41.05 -6.85 38.60
CA GLY A 168 -41.25 -7.18 37.18
C GLY A 168 -39.96 -7.45 36.38
N GLU A 169 -38.81 -7.09 36.92
CA GLU A 169 -37.54 -7.07 36.18
C GLU A 169 -36.98 -8.46 35.87
N LYS A 170 -37.23 -9.46 36.74
CA LYS A 170 -36.71 -10.82 36.54
C LYS A 170 -37.40 -11.59 35.40
N ALA A 171 -38.65 -11.22 35.06
CA ALA A 171 -39.38 -11.81 33.94
C ALA A 171 -39.03 -11.10 32.62
N GLN A 172 -38.92 -9.76 32.64
CA GLN A 172 -38.50 -9.02 31.45
C GLN A 172 -37.03 -9.22 31.09
N ALA A 173 -36.12 -9.41 32.06
CA ALA A 173 -34.71 -9.70 31.77
C ALA A 173 -34.51 -11.04 31.04
N LYS A 174 -35.36 -12.05 31.32
CA LYS A 174 -35.32 -13.35 30.63
C LYS A 174 -35.87 -13.29 29.20
N ASN A 175 -36.85 -12.43 28.94
CA ASN A 175 -37.36 -12.20 27.58
C ASN A 175 -36.41 -11.31 26.77
N ARG A 176 -35.85 -10.24 27.36
CA ARG A 176 -34.82 -9.39 26.74
C ARG A 176 -33.61 -10.20 26.29
N GLY A 177 -33.04 -11.04 27.17
CA GLY A 177 -31.91 -11.91 26.78
C GLY A 177 -32.22 -12.94 25.67
N ARG A 178 -33.50 -13.25 25.43
CA ARG A 178 -33.95 -14.12 24.33
C ARG A 178 -34.14 -13.35 23.02
N GLU A 179 -34.63 -12.12 23.11
CA GLU A 179 -34.88 -11.22 21.97
C GLU A 179 -33.58 -10.55 21.49
N ASP A 180 -32.68 -10.19 22.39
CA ASP A 180 -31.39 -9.55 22.12
C ASP A 180 -30.47 -10.45 21.27
N GLY A 181 -30.54 -11.77 21.47
CA GLY A 181 -29.80 -12.74 20.67
C GLY A 181 -30.33 -12.91 19.24
N GLN A 182 -31.58 -12.50 18.97
CA GLN A 182 -32.22 -12.63 17.66
C GLN A 182 -32.13 -11.35 16.82
N PHE A 183 -32.08 -10.17 17.44
CA PHE A 183 -32.17 -8.89 16.72
C PHE A 183 -30.98 -7.95 16.91
N SER A 184 -30.07 -8.20 17.85
CA SER A 184 -28.91 -7.30 18.09
C SER A 184 -27.57 -8.02 17.95
N MET A 185 -26.74 -7.54 17.03
CA MET A 185 -25.40 -8.07 16.75
C MET A 185 -24.40 -7.59 17.81
N HIS A 186 -24.37 -8.26 18.96
CA HIS A 186 -23.35 -8.01 19.99
C HIS A 186 -22.02 -8.68 19.60
N PHE A 187 -20.89 -8.01 19.83
CA PHE A 187 -19.55 -8.52 19.50
C PHE A 187 -19.19 -9.85 20.18
N SER A 188 -19.82 -10.15 21.31
CA SER A 188 -19.73 -11.43 22.01
C SER A 188 -20.32 -12.61 21.23
N ASN A 189 -21.25 -12.37 20.31
CA ASN A 189 -21.89 -13.39 19.47
C ASN A 189 -21.20 -13.57 18.11
N ALA A 190 -20.32 -12.65 17.71
CA ALA A 190 -19.64 -12.67 16.41
C ALA A 190 -18.45 -13.65 16.36
N VAL A 191 -17.94 -14.08 17.51
CA VAL A 191 -16.91 -15.12 17.61
C VAL A 191 -17.62 -16.46 17.63
N GLY A 192 -17.89 -17.01 16.43
CA GLY A 192 -18.72 -18.19 16.17
C GLY A 192 -18.24 -19.54 16.75
N ASN A 193 -17.69 -19.57 17.95
CA ASN A 193 -17.35 -20.78 18.68
C ASN A 193 -17.33 -20.50 20.20
N ASN A 194 -18.45 -20.76 20.87
CA ASN A 194 -18.58 -21.05 22.30
C ASN A 194 -17.61 -20.27 23.23
N SER A 195 -17.71 -18.94 23.26
CA SER A 195 -16.77 -18.10 24.02
C SER A 195 -17.06 -17.99 25.53
N SER A 196 -17.93 -18.84 26.10
CA SER A 196 -18.02 -18.93 27.57
C SER A 196 -16.83 -19.67 28.19
N GLU A 197 -16.03 -20.38 27.39
CA GLU A 197 -14.86 -21.16 27.86
C GLU A 197 -13.55 -20.83 27.13
N ALA A 198 -13.58 -19.93 26.13
CA ALA A 198 -12.40 -19.55 25.38
C ALA A 198 -11.52 -18.58 26.18
N LYS A 199 -10.44 -19.12 26.75
CA LYS A 199 -9.42 -18.34 27.46
C LYS A 199 -8.87 -17.23 26.55
N PRO A 200 -8.69 -16.00 27.08
CA PRO A 200 -8.18 -14.90 26.29
C PRO A 200 -6.77 -15.18 25.77
N TRP A 201 -6.45 -14.59 24.61
CA TRP A 201 -5.23 -14.83 23.82
C TRP A 201 -3.91 -14.69 24.61
N TYR A 202 -3.89 -13.89 25.67
CA TYR A 202 -2.75 -13.72 26.57
C TYR A 202 -2.49 -14.91 27.51
N ILE A 203 -3.45 -15.83 27.69
CA ILE A 203 -3.27 -17.05 28.52
C ILE A 203 -2.72 -18.23 27.71
N GLN A 204 -2.74 -18.16 26.36
CA GLN A 204 -2.11 -19.21 25.53
C GLN A 204 -0.58 -19.18 25.60
N ALA A 205 0.03 -18.04 25.91
CA ALA A 205 1.48 -17.89 26.02
C ALA A 205 2.08 -18.59 27.26
N SER A 206 1.31 -18.74 28.35
CA SER A 206 1.82 -19.32 29.60
C SER A 206 1.71 -20.84 29.69
N ARG A 207 0.94 -21.49 28.80
CA ARG A 207 0.77 -22.96 28.78
C ARG A 207 1.98 -23.72 28.24
N ASN A 208 2.94 -23.03 27.62
CA ASN A 208 4.14 -23.66 27.05
C ASN A 208 5.34 -23.68 28.02
N PHE A 209 5.19 -23.15 29.24
CA PHE A 209 6.28 -23.07 30.23
C PHE A 209 6.30 -24.21 31.27
N THR A 210 5.29 -25.10 31.28
CA THR A 210 5.15 -26.13 32.32
C THR A 210 5.19 -27.55 31.76
N ASN A 211 6.14 -27.84 30.88
CA ASN A 211 6.59 -29.21 30.67
C ASN A 211 8.12 -29.24 30.66
N GLU A 212 8.63 -29.79 31.75
CA GLU A 212 10.03 -30.12 31.96
C GLU A 212 10.43 -31.24 30.99
N LYS A 213 11.65 -31.13 30.45
CA LYS A 213 12.33 -32.07 29.52
C LYS A 213 11.89 -32.05 28.05
N ALA A 214 12.35 -31.04 27.34
CA ALA A 214 12.88 -31.21 25.98
C ALA A 214 14.08 -30.27 25.82
N GLU A 215 15.23 -30.70 26.32
CA GLU A 215 16.51 -30.12 25.96
C GLU A 215 16.71 -30.28 24.45
N SER A 216 17.25 -29.22 23.84
CA SER A 216 17.92 -29.23 22.53
C SER A 216 17.14 -29.84 21.37
N GLU A 217 16.22 -29.06 20.80
CA GLU A 217 16.08 -28.90 19.33
C GLU A 217 14.98 -27.88 19.06
N VAL A 218 15.38 -26.70 18.57
CA VAL A 218 14.73 -25.93 17.50
C VAL A 218 13.27 -26.34 17.17
N ILE A 219 12.30 -25.85 17.95
CA ILE A 219 10.86 -25.93 17.63
C ILE A 219 10.35 -24.49 17.44
N LEU A 220 9.89 -23.97 16.30
CA LEU A 220 9.97 -24.35 14.88
C LEU A 220 9.86 -23.02 14.08
N PRO A 221 10.56 -22.85 12.94
CA PRO A 221 10.52 -21.65 12.07
C PRO A 221 9.19 -21.40 11.33
N TYR A 222 8.17 -22.24 11.52
CA TYR A 222 6.96 -22.29 10.69
C TYR A 222 5.83 -21.36 11.14
N LEU A 223 6.00 -20.64 12.25
CA LEU A 223 5.03 -19.66 12.76
C LEU A 223 5.43 -18.20 12.51
N GLN A 224 6.65 -17.94 12.04
CA GLN A 224 7.19 -16.57 11.89
C GLN A 224 7.24 -16.07 10.45
N ASP A 225 7.01 -16.93 9.46
CA ASP A 225 7.00 -16.53 8.05
C ASP A 225 5.67 -15.91 7.63
N LYS A 226 4.69 -15.78 8.53
CA LYS A 226 3.40 -15.19 8.18
C LYS A 226 3.41 -13.70 8.52
N ASP A 227 3.03 -12.87 7.56
CA ASP A 227 2.82 -11.44 7.73
C ASP A 227 1.68 -11.16 8.74
N VAL A 228 1.49 -9.90 9.14
CA VAL A 228 0.42 -9.45 10.05
C VAL A 228 -0.97 -9.89 9.58
N TRP A 229 -1.14 -10.12 8.28
CA TRP A 229 -2.37 -10.62 7.65
C TRP A 229 -2.42 -12.14 7.45
N GLY A 230 -1.43 -12.89 7.96
CA GLY A 230 -1.42 -14.36 7.90
C GLY A 230 -0.89 -14.95 6.59
N ASN A 231 -0.48 -14.12 5.63
CA ASN A 231 0.13 -14.56 4.36
C ASN A 231 1.60 -14.92 4.55
N GLU A 232 2.09 -15.93 3.84
CA GLU A 232 3.52 -16.29 3.88
C GLU A 232 4.38 -15.21 3.21
N ASP A 233 5.26 -14.58 3.97
CA ASP A 233 6.27 -13.63 3.56
C ASP A 233 7.67 -14.25 3.72
N LEU A 234 8.14 -14.82 2.61
CA LEU A 234 9.44 -15.50 2.52
C LEU A 234 10.61 -14.56 2.82
N LEU A 235 10.47 -13.26 2.56
CA LEU A 235 11.52 -12.26 2.71
C LEU A 235 11.56 -11.66 4.11
N ARG A 236 10.61 -12.00 4.99
CA ARG A 236 10.59 -11.50 6.38
C ARG A 236 11.86 -11.86 7.13
N LYS A 237 12.34 -13.11 7.00
CA LYS A 237 13.59 -13.59 7.60
C LYS A 237 14.80 -12.79 7.11
N GLU A 238 14.83 -12.45 5.83
CA GLU A 238 15.92 -11.66 5.25
C GLU A 238 15.90 -10.22 5.76
N ARG A 239 14.71 -9.61 5.88
CA ARG A 239 14.57 -8.26 6.45
C ARG A 239 14.95 -8.22 7.93
N GLU A 240 14.60 -9.25 8.70
CA GLU A 240 15.02 -9.34 10.11
C GLU A 240 16.53 -9.54 10.25
N ARG A 241 17.14 -10.41 9.44
CA ARG A 241 18.60 -10.54 9.37
C ARG A 241 19.28 -9.24 8.98
N ALA A 242 18.72 -8.51 8.01
CA ALA A 242 19.23 -7.21 7.58
C ALA A 242 19.08 -6.15 8.67
N ARG A 243 17.98 -6.14 9.43
CA ARG A 243 17.79 -5.24 10.57
C ARG A 243 18.77 -5.54 11.70
N ILE A 244 18.97 -6.82 12.01
CA ILE A 244 19.92 -7.26 13.04
C ILE A 244 21.35 -6.89 12.60
N SER A 245 21.71 -7.15 11.34
CA SER A 245 23.04 -6.81 10.83
C SER A 245 23.26 -5.31 10.65
N SER A 246 22.21 -4.52 10.35
CA SER A 246 22.31 -3.06 10.26
C SER A 246 22.38 -2.40 11.63
N SER A 247 21.76 -2.99 12.64
CA SER A 247 21.75 -2.47 14.01
C SER A 247 23.02 -2.84 14.80
N ASP A 248 23.78 -3.84 14.33
CA ASP A 248 25.00 -4.28 14.98
C ASP A 248 26.25 -3.53 14.43
N PRO A 249 26.94 -2.72 15.25
CA PRO A 249 28.16 -2.02 14.83
C PRO A 249 29.30 -2.98 14.46
N PHE A 250 29.34 -4.19 15.03
CA PHE A 250 30.35 -5.18 14.71
C PHE A 250 30.16 -5.76 13.31
N ALA A 251 28.92 -6.06 12.92
CA ALA A 251 28.57 -6.46 11.56
C ALA A 251 28.96 -5.38 10.52
N ALA A 252 28.72 -4.10 10.81
CA ALA A 252 29.15 -2.99 9.95
C ALA A 252 30.68 -2.97 9.74
N MET A 253 31.45 -3.17 10.81
CA MET A 253 32.91 -3.25 10.75
C MET A 253 33.40 -4.46 9.93
N GLN A 254 32.74 -5.61 10.05
CA GLN A 254 33.06 -6.78 9.23
C GLN A 254 32.78 -6.54 7.75
N LEU A 255 31.68 -5.87 7.40
CA LEU A 255 31.38 -5.49 6.03
C LEU A 255 32.44 -4.55 5.47
N ALA A 256 32.85 -3.53 6.24
CA ALA A 256 33.93 -2.61 5.85
C ALA A 256 35.25 -3.37 5.60
N GLN A 257 35.62 -4.31 6.49
CA GLN A 257 36.82 -5.13 6.30
C GLN A 257 36.73 -6.01 5.04
N ARG A 258 35.54 -6.57 4.72
CA ARG A 258 35.33 -7.34 3.48
C ARG A 258 35.48 -6.46 2.25
N GLN A 259 34.89 -5.27 2.25
CA GLN A 259 35.02 -4.30 1.15
C GLN A 259 36.48 -3.89 0.92
N LEU A 260 37.23 -3.63 2.00
CA LEU A 260 38.67 -3.33 1.91
C LEU A 260 39.45 -4.48 1.27
N LYS A 261 39.16 -5.73 1.66
CA LYS A 261 39.79 -6.92 1.05
C LYS A 261 39.44 -7.09 -0.43
N LEU A 262 38.20 -6.81 -0.83
CA LEU A 262 37.79 -6.84 -2.23
C LEU A 262 38.53 -5.79 -3.04
N SER A 263 38.55 -4.54 -2.56
CA SER A 263 39.31 -3.44 -3.19
C SER A 263 40.81 -3.76 -3.35
N GLN A 264 41.43 -4.38 -2.34
CA GLN A 264 42.83 -4.82 -2.44
C GLN A 264 43.03 -5.91 -3.51
N LYS A 265 42.11 -6.87 -3.62
CA LYS A 265 42.15 -7.89 -4.66
C LYS A 265 41.98 -7.27 -6.05
N ASP A 266 41.04 -6.36 -6.21
CA ASP A 266 40.78 -5.68 -7.47
C ASP A 266 41.96 -4.82 -7.90
N ARG A 267 42.62 -4.15 -6.95
CA ARG A 267 43.86 -3.42 -7.22
C ARG A 267 44.98 -4.36 -7.68
N ALA A 268 45.14 -5.51 -7.02
CA ALA A 268 46.17 -6.48 -7.38
C ALA A 268 45.93 -7.08 -8.78
N THR A 269 44.68 -7.40 -9.13
CA THR A 269 44.34 -7.90 -10.47
C THR A 269 44.56 -6.83 -11.53
N TRP A 270 44.21 -5.57 -11.24
CA TRP A 270 44.46 -4.44 -12.13
C TRP A 270 45.96 -4.20 -12.38
N GLU A 271 46.79 -4.23 -11.32
CA GLU A 271 48.24 -4.11 -11.42
C GLU A 271 48.85 -5.26 -12.24
N GLN A 272 48.37 -6.50 -12.08
CA GLN A 272 48.78 -7.64 -12.88
C GLN A 272 48.42 -7.48 -14.36
N GLN A 273 47.20 -7.04 -14.66
CA GLN A 273 46.76 -6.78 -16.04
C GLN A 273 47.61 -5.69 -16.70
N ARG A 274 47.87 -4.59 -15.99
CA ARG A 274 48.74 -3.50 -16.45
C ARG A 274 50.17 -3.97 -16.70
N ALA A 275 50.73 -4.77 -15.80
CA ALA A 275 52.08 -5.33 -15.98
C ALA A 275 52.15 -6.25 -17.21
N ALA A 276 51.13 -7.09 -17.42
CA ALA A 276 51.03 -7.95 -18.59
C ALA A 276 50.92 -7.14 -19.89
N GLU A 277 50.13 -6.07 -19.90
CA GLU A 277 49.98 -5.17 -21.05
C GLU A 277 51.30 -4.48 -21.41
N VAL A 278 51.99 -3.90 -20.41
CA VAL A 278 53.32 -3.29 -20.60
C VAL A 278 54.33 -4.31 -21.10
N GLY A 279 54.29 -5.54 -20.60
CA GLY A 279 55.12 -6.66 -21.09
C GLY A 279 54.86 -6.97 -22.56
N ARG A 280 53.58 -7.04 -22.98
CA ARG A 280 53.18 -7.24 -24.39
C ARG A 280 53.69 -6.11 -25.28
N GLN A 281 53.54 -4.85 -24.86
CA GLN A 281 54.04 -3.69 -25.63
C GLN A 281 55.56 -3.72 -25.79
N LYS A 282 56.30 -4.02 -24.72
CA LYS A 282 57.78 -4.16 -24.77
C LYS A 282 58.20 -5.29 -25.71
N SER A 283 57.53 -6.44 -25.66
CA SER A 283 57.79 -7.57 -26.56
C SER A 283 57.51 -7.22 -28.03
N HIS A 284 56.40 -6.52 -28.30
CA HIS A 284 56.06 -6.06 -29.64
C HIS A 284 57.10 -5.06 -30.19
N LYS A 285 57.56 -4.12 -29.36
CA LYS A 285 58.61 -3.16 -29.74
C LYS A 285 59.96 -3.83 -30.01
N ARG A 286 60.29 -4.93 -29.33
CA ARG A 286 61.54 -5.70 -29.59
C ARG A 286 61.49 -6.54 -30.86
N ARG A 287 60.30 -6.85 -31.38
CA ARG A 287 60.12 -7.63 -32.62
C ARG A 287 60.05 -6.75 -33.88
N ARG A 288 59.91 -5.44 -33.74
CA ARG A 288 60.04 -4.44 -34.80
C ARG A 288 61.48 -3.92 -34.85
#